data_AF-A0A7Y5QJH7-F1
#
_entry.id   AF-A0A7Y5QJH7-F1
#
_cell.length_a   1.000
_cell.length_b   1.000
_cell.length_c   1.000
_cell.angle_alpha   90.00
_cell.angle_beta   90.00
_cell.angle_gamma   90.00
#
_symmetry.space_group_name_H-M   'P 1'
#
loop_
_entity.id
_entity.type
_entity.pdbx_description
1 polymer ?
#
loop_
_entity_poly.entity_id
_entity_poly.type
_entity_poly.pdbx_seq_one_letter_code
_entity_poly.pdbx_strand_id
1 'polypeptide(L)'
;MPRKQTPTARTNSAPRKQKPSFAETPRGTADRMFRAATECIRQRERYARLVASGAHDLEQLAALRVAQVCDEILDEAVAAYEKLAGMASTGDDEWRRQANALWHAAREYRRRPASAAPAAGIKSGSLQKLALEYDLEASALLALKLALGGFRQICPDCELESRPQTFVA
;
A
#
# COMPACT_ATOMS: atom_id res chain seq x y z
N MET A 1 -29.34 68.55 11.90
CA MET A 1 -28.66 67.45 12.62
C MET A 1 -28.67 66.18 11.75
N PRO A 2 -27.65 65.91 10.92
CA PRO A 2 -27.60 64.70 10.11
C PRO A 2 -26.78 63.58 10.76
N ARG A 3 -27.34 62.38 10.76
CA ARG A 3 -26.87 61.15 11.41
C ARG A 3 -25.66 60.57 10.62
N LYS A 4 -24.47 60.52 11.25
CA LYS A 4 -23.26 59.90 10.69
C LYS A 4 -23.47 58.38 10.56
N GLN A 5 -23.36 57.86 9.34
CA GLN A 5 -23.29 56.42 9.06
C GLN A 5 -21.84 55.96 9.23
N THR A 6 -21.63 54.95 10.06
CA THR A 6 -20.35 54.23 10.22
C THR A 6 -20.29 53.11 9.19
N PRO A 7 -19.21 52.98 8.38
CA PRO A 7 -19.08 51.86 7.45
C PRO A 7 -18.61 50.61 8.19
N THR A 8 -19.36 49.52 8.04
CA THR A 8 -18.98 48.17 8.50
C THR A 8 -17.74 47.68 7.77
N ALA A 9 -16.65 47.46 8.51
CA ALA A 9 -15.43 46.84 8.03
C ALA A 9 -15.72 45.38 7.61
N ARG A 10 -15.58 45.08 6.32
CA ARG A 10 -15.50 43.71 5.81
C ARG A 10 -14.20 43.09 6.30
N THR A 11 -14.29 42.16 7.25
CA THR A 11 -13.17 41.32 7.65
C THR A 11 -12.90 40.29 6.55
N ASN A 12 -11.94 40.58 5.67
CA ASN A 12 -11.34 39.59 4.78
C ASN A 12 -10.49 38.64 5.62
N SER A 13 -11.06 37.52 6.05
CA SER A 13 -10.29 36.41 6.62
C SER A 13 -9.69 35.59 5.47
N ALA A 14 -8.40 35.78 5.20
CA ALA A 14 -7.64 34.91 4.31
C ALA A 14 -7.69 33.45 4.80
N PRO A 15 -7.75 32.44 3.92
CA PRO A 15 -7.78 31.04 4.33
C PRO A 15 -6.45 30.70 5.01
N ARG A 16 -6.51 30.32 6.29
CA ARG A 16 -5.35 29.79 7.02
C ARG A 16 -4.91 28.51 6.30
N LYS A 17 -3.69 28.51 5.76
CA LYS A 17 -3.04 27.28 5.22
C LYS A 17 -3.03 26.24 6.34
N GLN A 18 -3.89 25.23 6.24
CA GLN A 18 -3.89 24.10 7.17
C GLN A 18 -2.54 23.39 7.04
N LYS A 19 -1.89 23.08 8.17
CA LYS A 19 -0.69 22.25 8.18
C LYS A 19 -1.05 20.88 7.58
N PRO A 20 -0.21 20.31 6.71
CA PRO A 20 -0.49 18.99 6.15
C PRO A 20 -0.62 17.97 7.28
N SER A 21 -1.60 17.08 7.16
CA SER A 21 -1.78 15.98 8.11
C SER A 21 -0.54 15.08 8.11
N PHE A 22 -0.23 14.41 9.22
CA PHE A 22 0.88 13.43 9.26
C PHE A 22 0.75 12.39 8.14
N ALA A 23 -0.48 11.99 7.80
CA ALA A 23 -0.79 11.06 6.71
C ALA A 23 -0.32 11.53 5.33
N GLU A 24 -0.12 12.83 5.13
CA GLU A 24 0.33 13.45 3.87
C GLU A 24 1.84 13.76 3.88
N THR A 25 2.53 13.50 4.98
CA THR A 25 3.99 13.63 5.04
C THR A 25 4.67 12.46 4.34
N PRO A 26 5.92 12.62 3.85
CA PRO A 26 6.68 11.50 3.26
C PRO A 26 6.76 10.28 4.19
N ARG A 27 6.79 10.52 5.51
CA ARG A 27 6.80 9.45 6.50
C ARG A 27 5.43 8.77 6.63
N GLY A 28 4.35 9.55 6.75
CA GLY A 28 3.01 8.98 6.87
C GLY A 28 2.57 8.19 5.63
N THR A 29 2.98 8.62 4.43
CA THR A 29 2.74 7.86 3.20
C THR A 29 3.59 6.58 3.13
N ALA A 30 4.83 6.60 3.63
CA ALA A 30 5.65 5.39 3.76
C ALA A 30 5.00 4.37 4.73
N ASP A 31 4.54 4.83 5.90
CA ASP A 31 3.85 3.97 6.86
C ASP A 31 2.53 3.41 6.28
N ARG A 32 1.80 4.20 5.50
CA ARG A 32 0.61 3.74 4.76
C ARG A 32 0.98 2.64 3.75
N MET A 33 2.04 2.85 2.96
CA MET A 33 2.54 1.86 2.00
C MET A 33 2.98 0.56 2.70
N PHE A 34 3.66 0.66 3.83
CA PHE A 34 4.03 -0.49 4.66
C PHE A 34 2.80 -1.31 5.09
N ARG A 35 1.76 -0.66 5.62
CA ARG A 35 0.54 -1.34 6.05
C ARG A 35 -0.21 -1.98 4.87
N ALA A 36 -0.30 -1.27 3.74
CA ALA A 36 -0.90 -1.81 2.53
C ALA A 36 -0.15 -3.04 2.00
N ALA A 37 1.18 -2.99 1.96
CA ALA A 37 2.01 -4.11 1.52
C ALA A 37 1.91 -5.31 2.48
N THR A 38 1.82 -5.07 3.78
CA THR A 38 1.63 -6.12 4.80
C THR A 38 0.31 -6.87 4.57
N GLU A 39 -0.80 -6.15 4.36
CA GLU A 39 -2.09 -6.77 4.09
C GLU A 39 -2.13 -7.46 2.72
N CYS A 40 -1.53 -6.85 1.70
CA CYS A 40 -1.38 -7.47 0.38
C CYS A 40 -0.71 -8.85 0.48
N ILE A 41 0.44 -8.94 1.16
CA ILE A 41 1.12 -10.22 1.39
C ILE A 41 0.24 -11.20 2.16
N ARG A 42 -0.40 -10.75 3.24
CA ARG A 42 -1.23 -11.62 4.07
C ARG A 42 -2.40 -12.24 3.28
N GLN A 43 -3.07 -11.45 2.43
CA GLN A 43 -4.17 -11.96 1.61
C GLN A 43 -3.70 -12.88 0.49
N ARG A 44 -2.56 -12.58 -0.13
CA ARG A 44 -1.96 -13.43 -1.15
C ARG A 44 -1.58 -14.80 -0.59
N GLU A 45 -0.99 -14.84 0.61
CA GLU A 45 -0.72 -16.10 1.29
C GLU A 45 -1.99 -16.83 1.72
N ARG A 46 -3.03 -16.10 2.17
CA ARG A 46 -4.32 -16.70 2.50
C ARG A 46 -4.92 -17.39 1.28
N TYR A 47 -4.96 -16.71 0.14
CA TYR A 47 -5.41 -17.29 -1.12
C TYR A 47 -4.59 -18.53 -1.51
N ALA A 48 -3.25 -18.44 -1.46
CA ALA A 48 -2.38 -19.56 -1.77
C ALA A 48 -2.64 -20.79 -0.88
N ARG A 49 -2.88 -20.59 0.42
CA ARG A 49 -3.25 -21.68 1.34
C ARG A 49 -4.58 -22.34 0.97
N LEU A 50 -5.58 -21.55 0.58
CA LEU A 50 -6.89 -22.08 0.15
C LEU A 50 -6.77 -22.93 -1.11
N VAL A 51 -6.03 -22.44 -2.11
CA VAL A 51 -5.73 -23.19 -3.35
C VAL A 51 -5.00 -24.49 -3.02
N ALA A 52 -3.95 -24.44 -2.18
CA ALA A 52 -3.18 -25.62 -1.78
C ALA A 52 -4.01 -26.66 -1.00
N SER A 53 -5.01 -26.20 -0.23
CA SER A 53 -5.91 -27.09 0.51
C SER A 53 -7.04 -27.70 -0.34
N GLY A 54 -7.18 -27.29 -1.61
CA GLY A 54 -8.31 -27.71 -2.44
C GLY A 54 -9.66 -27.21 -1.93
N ALA A 55 -9.68 -26.02 -1.30
CA ALA A 55 -10.90 -25.40 -0.80
C ALA A 55 -11.93 -25.18 -1.93
N HIS A 56 -13.21 -25.01 -1.58
CA HIS A 56 -14.26 -24.85 -2.57
C HIS A 56 -14.02 -23.64 -3.49
N ASP A 57 -14.34 -23.75 -4.79
CA ASP A 57 -14.05 -22.70 -5.79
C ASP A 57 -14.59 -21.32 -5.41
N LEU A 58 -15.80 -21.25 -4.84
CA LEU A 58 -16.37 -19.99 -4.35
C LEU A 58 -15.54 -19.34 -3.24
N GLU A 59 -14.93 -20.15 -2.36
CA GLU A 59 -14.06 -19.66 -1.30
C GLU A 59 -12.74 -19.14 -1.87
N GLN A 60 -12.16 -19.88 -2.83
CA GLN A 60 -10.96 -19.44 -3.55
C GLN A 60 -11.21 -18.12 -4.31
N LEU A 61 -12.33 -18.03 -5.04
CA LEU A 61 -12.72 -16.82 -5.78
C LEU A 61 -12.97 -15.63 -4.84
N ALA A 62 -13.64 -15.85 -3.71
CA ALA A 62 -13.86 -14.80 -2.72
C ALA A 62 -12.53 -14.32 -2.13
N ALA A 63 -11.62 -15.22 -1.79
CA ALA A 63 -10.30 -14.87 -1.28
C ALA A 63 -9.44 -14.14 -2.32
N LEU A 64 -9.51 -14.54 -3.58
CA LEU A 64 -8.82 -13.86 -4.69
C LEU A 64 -9.30 -12.41 -4.84
N ARG A 65 -10.62 -12.17 -4.78
CA ARG A 65 -11.18 -10.81 -4.83
C ARG A 65 -10.65 -9.93 -3.70
N VAL A 66 -10.56 -10.48 -2.49
CA VAL A 66 -9.99 -9.74 -1.34
C VAL A 66 -8.52 -9.41 -1.57
N ALA A 67 -7.73 -10.35 -2.12
CA ALA A 67 -6.34 -10.10 -2.48
C ALA A 67 -6.21 -8.99 -3.55
N GLN A 68 -7.08 -8.99 -4.56
CA GLN A 68 -7.12 -7.95 -5.60
C GLN A 68 -7.45 -6.57 -5.03
N VAL A 69 -8.40 -6.46 -4.10
CA VAL A 69 -8.68 -5.19 -3.42
C VAL A 69 -7.45 -4.70 -2.64
N CYS A 70 -6.71 -5.60 -1.99
CA CYS A 70 -5.49 -5.22 -1.28
C CYS A 70 -4.37 -4.78 -2.22
N ASP A 71 -4.28 -5.39 -3.41
CA ASP A 71 -3.37 -4.96 -4.47
C ASP A 71 -3.69 -3.52 -4.94
N GLU A 72 -4.97 -3.20 -5.14
CA GLU A 72 -5.41 -1.84 -5.53
C GLU A 72 -5.06 -0.81 -4.45
N ILE A 73 -5.27 -1.15 -3.18
CA ILE A 73 -4.88 -0.29 -2.05
C ILE A 73 -3.35 -0.09 -2.02
N LEU A 74 -2.58 -1.13 -2.32
CA LEU A 74 -1.13 -1.03 -2.43
C LEU A 74 -0.71 -0.11 -3.59
N ASP A 75 -1.36 -0.21 -4.75
CA ASP A 75 -1.12 0.67 -5.90
C ASP A 75 -1.34 2.15 -5.53
N GLU A 76 -2.45 2.46 -4.85
CA GLU A 76 -2.73 3.81 -4.37
C GLU A 76 -1.68 4.31 -3.37
N ALA A 77 -1.26 3.46 -2.44
CA ALA A 77 -0.28 3.82 -1.41
C ALA A 77 1.12 4.06 -2.01
N VAL A 78 1.53 3.22 -2.97
CA VAL A 78 2.76 3.38 -3.76
C VAL A 78 2.74 4.70 -4.53
N ALA A 79 1.64 5.00 -5.21
CA ALA A 79 1.49 6.25 -5.97
C ALA A 79 1.49 7.49 -5.05
N ALA A 80 0.93 7.39 -3.84
CA ALA A 80 0.96 8.45 -2.86
C ALA A 80 2.38 8.72 -2.34
N TYR A 81 3.16 7.66 -2.05
CA TYR A 81 4.55 7.80 -1.62
C TYR A 81 5.44 8.33 -2.76
N GLU A 82 5.26 7.86 -4.00
CA GLU A 82 6.05 8.29 -5.17
C GLU A 82 6.05 9.81 -5.37
N LYS A 83 4.91 10.47 -5.16
CA LYS A 83 4.78 11.94 -5.24
C LYS A 83 5.71 12.69 -4.27
N LEU A 84 6.08 12.04 -3.16
CA LEU A 84 6.88 12.62 -2.08
C LEU A 84 8.30 12.04 -2.02
N ALA A 85 8.53 10.89 -2.65
CA ALA A 85 9.80 10.16 -2.61
C ALA A 85 10.98 10.97 -3.14
N GLY A 86 10.74 11.89 -4.09
CA GLY A 86 11.76 12.79 -4.67
C GLY A 86 12.05 14.08 -3.88
N MET A 87 11.32 14.38 -2.79
CA MET A 87 11.52 15.63 -2.05
C MET A 87 12.88 15.63 -1.34
N ALA A 88 13.68 16.69 -1.46
CA ALA A 88 14.96 16.78 -0.77
C ALA A 88 14.81 16.56 0.75
N SER A 89 15.69 15.76 1.33
CA SER A 89 15.82 15.62 2.78
C SER A 89 17.12 16.24 3.26
N THR A 90 17.11 16.75 4.49
CA THR A 90 18.23 17.48 5.11
C THR A 90 19.04 16.62 6.10
N GLY A 91 18.80 15.30 6.16
CA GLY A 91 19.48 14.40 7.10
C GLY A 91 19.74 13.00 6.57
N ASP A 92 20.42 12.18 7.39
CA ASP A 92 20.64 10.75 7.14
C ASP A 92 19.34 9.98 7.36
N ASP A 93 18.54 9.87 6.31
CA ASP A 93 17.24 9.19 6.37
C ASP A 93 17.37 7.70 6.05
N GLU A 94 17.96 6.92 6.96
CA GLU A 94 17.96 5.45 6.86
C GLU A 94 16.53 4.91 6.65
N TRP A 95 15.56 5.45 7.37
CA TRP A 95 14.14 5.10 7.19
C TRP A 95 13.65 5.34 5.76
N ARG A 96 14.15 6.37 5.08
CA ARG A 96 13.75 6.71 3.71
C ARG A 96 14.44 5.83 2.69
N ARG A 97 15.68 5.40 2.95
CA ARG A 97 16.34 4.34 2.16
C ARG A 97 15.51 3.06 2.20
N GLN A 98 15.09 2.64 3.41
CA GLN A 98 14.21 1.47 3.55
C GLN A 98 12.83 1.68 2.90
N ALA A 99 12.24 2.87 3.03
CA ALA A 99 10.99 3.20 2.35
C ALA A 99 11.13 3.13 0.82
N ASN A 100 12.24 3.60 0.26
CA ASN A 100 12.52 3.51 -1.17
C ASN A 100 12.75 2.07 -1.63
N ALA A 101 13.42 1.24 -0.82
CA ALA A 101 13.56 -0.19 -1.10
C ALA A 101 12.17 -0.88 -1.14
N LEU A 102 11.31 -0.57 -0.16
CA LEU A 102 9.93 -1.06 -0.11
C LEU A 102 9.11 -0.57 -1.32
N TRP A 103 9.24 0.69 -1.69
CA TRP A 103 8.59 1.27 -2.86
C TRP A 103 8.98 0.56 -4.16
N HIS A 104 10.27 0.32 -4.38
CA HIS A 104 10.74 -0.40 -5.57
C HIS A 104 10.25 -1.85 -5.59
N ALA A 105 10.29 -2.55 -4.45
CA ALA A 105 9.78 -3.91 -4.34
C ALA A 105 8.26 -3.98 -4.61
N ALA A 106 7.49 -3.03 -4.08
CA ALA A 106 6.04 -2.95 -4.31
C ALA A 106 5.72 -2.71 -5.80
N ARG A 107 6.44 -1.80 -6.46
CA ARG A 107 6.28 -1.56 -7.91
C ARG A 107 6.63 -2.78 -8.74
N GLU A 108 7.68 -3.51 -8.37
CA GLU A 108 8.09 -4.73 -9.06
C GLU A 108 7.02 -5.81 -8.95
N TYR A 109 6.45 -5.98 -7.75
CA TYR A 109 5.34 -6.89 -7.51
C TYR A 109 4.11 -6.52 -8.36
N ARG A 110 3.75 -5.24 -8.40
CA ARG A 110 2.57 -4.74 -9.12
C ARG A 110 2.70 -4.73 -10.64
N ARG A 111 3.91 -4.62 -11.18
CA ARG A 111 4.14 -4.67 -12.64
C ARG A 111 3.76 -6.03 -13.23
N ARG A 112 3.71 -7.07 -12.41
CA ARG A 112 3.44 -8.43 -12.85
C ARG A 112 1.93 -8.63 -12.89
N PRO A 113 1.35 -9.03 -14.03
CA PRO A 113 -0.06 -9.37 -14.05
C PRO A 113 -0.27 -10.51 -13.04
N ALA A 114 -1.17 -10.31 -12.07
CA ALA A 114 -1.64 -11.41 -11.24
C ALA A 114 -2.04 -12.53 -12.20
N SER A 115 -1.51 -13.75 -12.03
CA SER A 115 -1.80 -14.85 -12.94
C SER A 115 -3.32 -15.10 -12.96
N ALA A 116 -4.03 -14.45 -13.88
CA ALA A 116 -5.45 -14.67 -14.08
C ALA A 116 -5.58 -16.06 -14.67
N ALA A 117 -6.55 -16.82 -14.16
CA ALA A 117 -6.83 -18.19 -14.59
C ALA A 117 -6.83 -18.28 -16.13
N PRO A 118 -6.18 -19.31 -16.72
CA PRO A 118 -6.07 -19.40 -18.16
C PRO A 118 -7.46 -19.51 -18.80
N ALA A 119 -7.86 -18.46 -19.52
CA ALA A 119 -8.96 -18.56 -20.47
C ALA A 119 -8.54 -19.55 -21.58
N ALA A 120 -9.35 -20.60 -21.71
CA ALA A 120 -9.36 -21.65 -22.74
C ALA A 120 -8.23 -21.63 -23.80
N GLY A 121 -7.38 -22.67 -23.77
CA GLY A 121 -6.48 -23.03 -24.88
C GLY A 121 -5.00 -22.99 -24.52
N ILE A 122 -4.54 -23.92 -23.70
CA ILE A 122 -3.12 -24.10 -23.37
C ILE A 122 -2.39 -24.63 -24.63
N LYS A 123 -1.74 -23.74 -25.38
CA LYS A 123 -0.83 -24.11 -26.48
C LYS A 123 0.47 -24.69 -25.91
N SER A 124 1.11 -25.63 -26.60
CA SER A 124 2.47 -26.09 -26.26
C SER A 124 3.42 -24.89 -26.27
N GLY A 125 3.92 -24.47 -25.10
CA GLY A 125 4.63 -23.19 -24.88
C GLY A 125 3.98 -22.26 -23.84
N SER A 126 2.67 -22.38 -23.63
CA SER A 126 1.95 -21.59 -22.62
C SER A 126 2.20 -22.06 -21.20
N LEU A 127 2.47 -23.36 -20.97
CA LEU A 127 2.79 -23.88 -19.63
C LEU A 127 4.16 -23.40 -19.13
N GLN A 128 5.18 -23.40 -20.00
CA GLN A 128 6.51 -22.87 -19.63
C GLN A 128 6.45 -21.37 -19.37
N LYS A 129 5.68 -20.63 -20.18
CA LYS A 129 5.42 -19.20 -19.95
C LYS A 129 4.71 -18.96 -18.61
N LEU A 130 3.68 -19.76 -18.31
CA LEU A 130 2.93 -19.66 -17.06
C LEU A 130 3.80 -20.00 -15.84
N ALA A 131 4.63 -21.05 -15.93
CA ALA A 131 5.57 -21.41 -14.88
C ALA A 131 6.58 -20.29 -14.62
N LEU A 132 7.14 -19.69 -15.67
CA LEU A 132 8.03 -18.54 -15.54
C LEU A 132 7.31 -17.34 -14.91
N GLU A 133 6.09 -17.03 -15.34
CA GLU A 133 5.28 -15.94 -14.76
C GLU A 133 5.01 -16.17 -13.27
N TYR A 134 4.76 -17.41 -12.86
CA TYR A 134 4.56 -17.79 -11.47
C TYR A 134 5.85 -17.62 -10.63
N ASP A 135 6.99 -18.12 -11.09
CA ASP A 135 8.29 -17.96 -10.40
C ASP A 135 8.66 -16.48 -10.23
N LEU A 136 8.33 -15.70 -11.25
CA LEU A 136 8.48 -14.25 -11.28
C LEU A 136 7.57 -13.52 -10.28
N GLU A 137 6.30 -13.93 -10.16
CA GLU A 137 5.39 -13.39 -9.14
C GLU A 137 5.86 -13.77 -7.73
N ALA A 138 6.27 -15.02 -7.52
CA ALA A 138 6.76 -15.52 -6.24
C ALA A 138 8.03 -14.80 -5.77
N SER A 139 8.99 -14.58 -6.67
CA SER A 139 10.22 -13.85 -6.35
C SER A 139 9.96 -12.37 -6.02
N ALA A 140 9.03 -11.72 -6.72
CA ALA A 140 8.64 -10.35 -6.40
C ALA A 140 7.92 -10.24 -5.05
N LEU A 141 7.04 -11.20 -4.73
CA LEU A 141 6.38 -11.27 -3.42
C LEU A 141 7.40 -11.50 -2.29
N LEU A 142 8.42 -12.34 -2.52
CA LEU A 142 9.51 -12.53 -1.57
C LEU A 142 10.33 -11.25 -1.37
N ALA A 143 10.67 -10.55 -2.45
CA ALA A 143 11.39 -9.27 -2.37
C ALA A 143 10.59 -8.23 -1.56
N LEU A 144 9.27 -8.16 -1.76
CA LEU A 144 8.38 -7.28 -1.00
C LEU A 144 8.41 -7.61 0.50
N LYS A 145 8.40 -8.90 0.87
CA LYS A 145 8.51 -9.35 2.28
C LYS A 145 9.83 -8.95 2.92
N LEU A 146 10.95 -9.12 2.20
CA LEU A 146 12.26 -8.73 2.70
C LEU A 146 12.35 -7.21 2.93
N ALA A 147 11.81 -6.42 1.99
CA ALA A 147 11.77 -4.96 2.11
C ALA A 147 10.87 -4.49 3.27
N LEU A 148 9.74 -5.16 3.51
CA LEU A 148 8.91 -4.93 4.71
C LEU A 148 9.70 -5.19 5.99
N GLY A 149 10.43 -6.31 6.04
CA GLY A 149 11.28 -6.64 7.20
C GLY A 149 12.30 -5.55 7.51
N GLY A 150 12.99 -5.05 6.47
CA GLY A 150 13.94 -3.94 6.61
C GLY A 150 13.28 -2.64 7.08
N PHE A 151 12.13 -2.28 6.52
CA PHE A 151 11.41 -1.08 6.97
C PHE A 151 10.93 -1.19 8.42
N ARG A 152 10.34 -2.32 8.80
CA ARG A 152 9.86 -2.59 10.17
C ARG A 152 10.96 -2.43 11.22
N GLN A 153 12.18 -2.89 10.92
CA GLN A 153 13.31 -2.79 11.85
C GLN A 153 13.68 -1.33 12.19
N ILE A 154 13.55 -0.43 11.23
CA ILE A 154 13.85 1.00 11.42
C ILE A 154 12.62 1.77 11.94
N CYS A 155 11.43 1.24 11.71
CA CYS A 155 10.16 1.94 11.85
C CYS A 155 9.12 1.10 12.60
N PRO A 156 9.33 0.72 13.87
CA PRO A 156 8.41 -0.19 14.57
C PRO A 156 6.99 0.38 14.68
N ASP A 157 6.84 1.69 14.85
CA ASP A 157 5.53 2.38 15.03
C ASP A 157 4.66 2.43 13.76
N CYS A 158 5.16 1.93 12.62
CA CYS A 158 4.37 1.90 11.39
C CYS A 158 3.22 0.87 11.45
N GLU A 159 3.32 -0.12 12.35
CA GLU A 159 2.26 -1.06 12.65
C GLU A 159 1.20 -0.41 13.55
N LEU A 160 -0.07 -0.57 13.18
CA LEU A 160 -1.16 -0.18 14.07
C LEU A 160 -1.20 -1.21 15.20
N GLU A 161 -0.88 -0.80 16.42
CA GLU A 161 -1.06 -1.64 17.60
C GLU A 161 -2.51 -2.13 17.62
N SER A 162 -2.70 -3.45 17.57
CA SER A 162 -3.98 -4.08 17.86
C SER A 162 -4.21 -4.05 19.38
N ARG A 163 -4.37 -2.86 19.97
CA ARG A 163 -4.93 -2.81 21.32
C ARG A 163 -6.34 -3.39 21.23
N PRO A 164 -6.65 -4.51 21.92
CA PRO A 164 -8.04 -4.87 22.12
C PRO A 164 -8.65 -3.70 22.91
N GLN A 165 -9.46 -2.88 22.25
CA GLN A 165 -10.33 -1.97 22.96
C GLN A 165 -11.27 -2.89 23.74
N THR A 166 -10.96 -3.11 25.02
CA THR A 166 -11.91 -3.64 25.98
C THR A 166 -13.03 -2.60 26.05
N PHE A 167 -14.02 -2.75 25.19
CA PHE A 167 -15.31 -2.09 25.35
C PHE A 167 -15.90 -2.67 26.63
N VAL A 168 -15.67 -1.98 27.75
CA VAL A 168 -16.45 -2.19 28.96
C VAL A 168 -17.83 -1.59 28.64
N ALA A 169 -18.81 -2.49 28.49
CA ALA A 169 -20.21 -2.15 28.35
C ALA A 169 -20.78 -1.61 29.66
#